data_AF-A0AAT9T396-F1
#
_entry.id   AF-A0AAT9T396-F1
#
_cell.length_a   1.000
_cell.length_b   1.000
_cell.length_c   1.000
_cell.angle_alpha   90.00
_cell.angle_beta   90.00
_cell.angle_gamma   90.00
#
_symmetry.space_group_name_H-M   'P 1'
#
loop_
_entity.id
_entity.type
_entity.pdbx_description
1 polymer ?
#
loop_
_entity_poly.entity_id
_entity_poly.type
_entity_poly.pdbx_seq_one_letter_code
_entity_poly.pdbx_strand_id
1 'polypeptide(L)'
;MLVPPATPVLAQAGQPANAQTAGAAQAGIAWPRVIDDAARSITIYQPQIERWQDDMLEARAAVAVDKPGTDAQTLGVVWLKAHTAIDRENDLVTLDNIEVVKASFPSDPANADAYAAALRQHAGGGLRTISLSRLQASLQVAEAETATKALPVRNDPPKIIFSETPAMLVLVDGKPQLRQVTGSKLLRVINTPALMLFDEGSATYYLRALRKWWSAKAPDGSWAVAASPPATLAAALKAAGSRANLMDEAPPEIADAIAGGSLPKLDVSLEPAELIHATGQPEYAPIPDTQLLYVKNTASQIIVDVGNQDHYVLISGRWFRSLACPHQVARF
;
A
#
# COMPACT_ATOMS: atom_id res chain seq x y z
N MET A 1 6.01 -2.57 -58.56
CA MET A 1 6.35 -3.97 -58.22
C MET A 1 7.85 -4.06 -58.06
N LEU A 2 8.34 -4.02 -56.82
CA LEU A 2 9.73 -4.26 -56.45
C LEU A 2 9.71 -4.43 -54.92
N VAL A 3 9.62 -5.69 -54.48
CA VAL A 3 9.70 -6.09 -53.07
C VAL A 3 11.08 -6.72 -52.88
N PRO A 4 11.97 -6.13 -52.06
CA PRO A 4 13.22 -6.77 -51.68
C PRO A 4 13.00 -7.84 -50.58
N PRO A 5 13.95 -8.80 -50.43
CA PRO A 5 13.74 -10.05 -49.70
C PRO A 5 13.69 -9.87 -48.18
N ALA A 6 12.92 -10.76 -47.55
CA ALA A 6 12.71 -10.85 -46.12
C ALA A 6 14.02 -11.14 -45.37
N THR A 7 14.34 -10.27 -44.41
CA THR A 7 15.35 -10.49 -43.37
C THR A 7 14.75 -11.41 -42.30
N PRO A 8 15.47 -12.45 -41.83
CA PRO A 8 14.99 -13.27 -40.74
C PRO A 8 15.07 -12.46 -39.43
N VAL A 9 13.91 -12.16 -38.85
CA VAL A 9 13.81 -11.70 -37.47
C VAL A 9 14.14 -12.88 -36.57
N LEU A 10 15.27 -12.80 -35.88
CA LEU A 10 15.59 -13.66 -34.75
C LEU A 10 14.52 -13.43 -33.66
N ALA A 11 13.60 -14.38 -33.55
CA ALA A 11 12.69 -14.48 -32.44
C ALA A 11 13.51 -14.62 -31.14
N GLN A 12 13.47 -13.59 -30.29
CA GLN A 12 13.81 -13.75 -28.88
C GLN A 12 12.71 -14.60 -28.24
N ALA A 13 12.92 -15.92 -28.28
CA ALA A 13 12.22 -16.84 -27.42
C ALA A 13 12.57 -16.45 -25.98
N GLY A 14 11.55 -15.99 -25.24
CA GLY A 14 11.65 -15.87 -23.79
C GLY A 14 12.13 -17.20 -23.23
N GLN A 15 13.28 -17.18 -22.59
CA GLN A 15 13.78 -18.32 -21.84
C GLN A 15 12.72 -18.68 -20.80
N PRO A 16 12.20 -19.92 -20.77
CA PRO A 16 11.50 -20.40 -19.61
C PRO A 16 12.52 -20.37 -18.46
N ALA A 17 12.22 -19.61 -17.41
CA ALA A 17 12.93 -19.77 -16.15
C ALA A 17 12.72 -21.23 -15.72
N ASN A 18 13.76 -22.04 -15.89
CA ASN A 18 13.81 -23.45 -15.58
C ASN A 18 13.57 -23.63 -14.07
N ALA A 19 12.30 -23.72 -13.69
CA ALA A 19 11.88 -24.46 -12.51
C ALA A 19 12.05 -25.94 -12.83
N GLN A 20 13.22 -26.51 -12.52
CA GLN A 20 13.34 -27.95 -12.31
C GLN A 20 14.61 -28.33 -11.54
N THR A 21 14.35 -28.89 -10.35
CA THR A 21 15.00 -30.07 -9.76
C THR A 21 16.48 -29.97 -9.38
N ALA A 22 16.71 -29.62 -8.11
CA ALA A 22 17.69 -30.34 -7.29
C ALA A 22 16.91 -31.29 -6.36
N GLY A 23 16.54 -32.45 -6.90
CA GLY A 23 16.13 -33.59 -6.10
C GLY A 23 17.32 -34.54 -5.95
N ALA A 24 17.84 -34.68 -4.74
CA ALA A 24 18.55 -35.88 -4.32
C ALA A 24 18.11 -36.19 -2.88
N ALA A 25 17.49 -37.35 -2.71
CA ALA A 25 16.75 -37.74 -1.53
C ALA A 25 17.61 -37.82 -0.26
N GLN A 26 17.13 -37.18 0.80
CA GLN A 26 17.28 -37.64 2.18
C GLN A 26 15.90 -37.53 2.83
N ALA A 27 15.35 -38.64 3.32
CA ALA A 27 14.03 -38.70 3.92
C ALA A 27 13.98 -37.81 5.18
N GLY A 28 13.43 -36.61 5.06
CA GLY A 28 13.39 -35.62 6.14
C GLY A 28 12.30 -34.58 5.94
N ILE A 29 11.18 -34.78 6.64
CA ILE A 29 10.08 -33.83 6.89
C ILE A 29 9.53 -33.09 5.64
N ALA A 30 8.54 -33.69 4.99
CA ALA A 30 7.74 -33.00 3.98
C ALA A 30 6.73 -32.03 4.63
N TRP A 31 6.67 -30.80 4.11
CA TRP A 31 5.63 -29.80 4.39
C TRP A 31 4.81 -29.57 3.11
N PRO A 32 3.52 -29.14 3.20
CA PRO A 32 2.74 -28.97 4.43
C PRO A 32 2.40 -30.31 5.09
N ARG A 33 2.02 -30.28 6.37
CA ARG A 33 1.61 -31.46 7.14
C ARG A 33 0.10 -31.44 7.35
N VAL A 34 -0.54 -32.57 7.11
CA VAL A 34 -1.98 -32.73 7.34
C VAL A 34 -2.20 -33.56 8.59
N ILE A 35 -3.08 -33.10 9.47
CA ILE A 35 -3.57 -33.81 10.64
C ILE A 35 -5.05 -34.08 10.40
N ASP A 36 -5.39 -35.35 10.32
CA ASP A 36 -6.78 -35.80 10.30
C ASP A 36 -7.24 -36.00 11.75
N ASP A 37 -8.06 -35.08 12.25
CA ASP A 37 -8.89 -35.31 13.42
C ASP A 37 -10.25 -35.82 12.91
N ALA A 38 -10.88 -36.79 13.58
CA ALA A 38 -12.04 -37.53 13.06
C ALA A 38 -13.23 -36.67 12.60
N ALA A 39 -13.23 -35.37 12.91
CA ALA A 39 -14.19 -34.37 12.44
C ALA A 39 -13.64 -33.35 11.41
N ARG A 40 -12.32 -33.14 11.26
CA ARG A 40 -11.70 -32.03 10.48
C ARG A 40 -10.29 -32.37 10.02
N SER A 41 -9.90 -31.90 8.83
CA SER A 41 -8.52 -31.92 8.35
C SER A 41 -7.85 -30.57 8.65
N ILE A 42 -6.66 -30.63 9.27
CA ILE A 42 -5.87 -29.45 9.64
C ILE A 42 -4.54 -29.52 8.90
N THR A 43 -4.32 -28.58 7.98
CA THR A 43 -3.07 -28.43 7.24
C THR A 43 -2.17 -27.39 7.90
N ILE A 44 -0.99 -27.81 8.36
CA ILE A 44 0.04 -26.96 8.94
C ILE A 44 1.11 -26.71 7.88
N TYR A 45 1.34 -25.43 7.56
CA TYR A 45 2.41 -25.01 6.67
C TYR A 45 3.74 -24.92 7.41
N GLN A 46 4.84 -24.85 6.67
CA GLN A 46 6.18 -24.79 7.23
C GLN A 46 6.31 -23.69 8.31
N PRO A 47 6.67 -24.04 9.55
CA PRO A 47 6.88 -23.07 10.61
C PRO A 47 8.07 -22.16 10.30
N GLN A 48 7.92 -20.89 10.65
CA GLN A 48 8.96 -19.87 10.65
C GLN A 48 9.52 -19.75 12.06
N ILE A 49 10.83 -19.85 12.21
CA ILE A 49 11.50 -19.72 13.51
C ILE A 49 11.55 -18.24 13.87
N GLU A 50 11.02 -17.88 15.03
CA GLU A 50 11.05 -16.50 15.53
C GLU A 50 12.24 -16.30 16.47
N ARG A 51 12.55 -17.32 17.30
CA ARG A 51 13.62 -17.25 18.28
C ARG A 51 14.11 -18.65 18.64
N TRP A 52 15.41 -18.79 18.91
CA TRP A 52 15.98 -20.01 19.47
C TRP A 52 17.08 -19.65 20.48
N GLN A 53 16.79 -19.78 21.77
CA GLN A 53 17.70 -19.39 22.87
C GLN A 53 17.49 -20.32 24.06
N ASP A 54 18.57 -20.64 24.78
CA ASP A 54 18.54 -21.40 26.04
C ASP A 54 17.67 -22.67 25.96
N ASP A 55 17.93 -23.51 24.96
CA ASP A 55 17.19 -24.74 24.62
C ASP A 55 15.72 -24.59 24.16
N MET A 56 15.17 -23.37 24.19
CA MET A 56 13.79 -23.09 23.81
C MET A 56 13.70 -22.57 22.38
N LEU A 57 12.91 -23.25 21.54
CA LEU A 57 12.56 -22.84 20.18
C LEU A 57 11.17 -22.21 20.17
N GLU A 58 11.06 -20.98 19.66
CA GLU A 58 9.80 -20.30 19.38
C GLU A 58 9.60 -20.21 17.87
N ALA A 59 8.43 -20.64 17.39
CA ALA A 59 8.10 -20.64 15.99
C ALA A 59 6.63 -20.25 15.76
N ARG A 60 6.31 -19.76 14.58
CA ARG A 60 4.93 -19.58 14.12
C ARG A 60 4.66 -20.34 12.85
N ALA A 61 3.45 -20.86 12.69
CA ALA A 61 3.03 -21.56 11.47
C ALA A 61 1.67 -21.05 11.00
N ALA A 62 1.50 -20.94 9.68
CA ALA A 62 0.18 -20.80 9.10
C ALA A 62 -0.55 -22.15 9.14
N VAL A 63 -1.85 -22.12 9.38
CA VAL A 63 -2.70 -23.30 9.48
C VAL A 63 -3.97 -23.08 8.65
N ALA A 64 -4.37 -24.08 7.88
CA ALA A 64 -5.67 -24.15 7.22
C ALA A 64 -6.50 -25.27 7.86
N VAL A 65 -7.77 -24.99 8.17
CA VAL A 65 -8.72 -25.97 8.70
C VAL A 65 -9.86 -26.15 7.70
N ASP A 66 -10.07 -27.37 7.24
CA ASP A 66 -11.16 -27.70 6.33
C ASP A 66 -12.50 -27.69 7.07
N LYS A 67 -13.51 -27.01 6.50
CA LYS A 67 -14.87 -27.02 7.05
C LYS A 67 -15.60 -28.30 6.63
N PRO A 68 -16.16 -29.08 7.57
CA PRO A 68 -16.85 -30.33 7.24
C PRO A 68 -17.97 -30.11 6.22
N GLY A 69 -17.94 -30.86 5.12
CA GLY A 69 -18.98 -30.82 4.09
C GLY A 69 -18.89 -29.65 3.09
N THR A 70 -17.80 -28.89 3.07
CA THR A 70 -17.56 -27.81 2.08
C THR A 70 -16.09 -27.78 1.65
N ASP A 71 -15.80 -27.23 0.46
CA ASP A 71 -14.41 -26.95 0.00
C ASP A 71 -13.81 -25.67 0.62
N ALA A 72 -14.47 -25.08 1.62
CA ALA A 72 -14.03 -23.84 2.25
C ALA A 72 -13.03 -24.13 3.39
N GLN A 73 -11.93 -23.37 3.42
CA GLN A 73 -10.90 -23.46 4.44
C GLN A 73 -10.89 -22.23 5.34
N THR A 74 -10.73 -22.43 6.64
CA THR A 74 -10.44 -21.36 7.60
C THR A 74 -8.92 -21.24 7.77
N LEU A 75 -8.37 -20.09 7.40
CA LEU A 75 -6.96 -19.78 7.61
C LEU A 75 -6.71 -19.17 8.99
N GLY A 76 -5.60 -19.55 9.61
CA GLY A 76 -5.14 -19.00 10.87
C GLY A 76 -3.63 -19.10 11.05
N VAL A 77 -3.15 -18.58 12.18
CA VAL A 77 -1.75 -18.61 12.58
C VAL A 77 -1.66 -19.18 13.98
N VAL A 78 -0.65 -20.03 14.21
CA VAL A 78 -0.36 -20.64 15.50
C VAL A 78 1.06 -20.36 15.92
N TRP A 79 1.26 -20.16 17.23
CA TRP A 79 2.56 -19.97 17.85
C TRP A 79 2.91 -21.20 18.67
N LEU A 80 4.12 -21.68 18.47
CA LEU A 80 4.64 -22.94 18.97
C LEU A 80 5.86 -22.67 19.84
N LYS A 81 5.97 -23.44 20.91
CA LYS A 81 7.19 -23.56 21.71
C LYS A 81 7.63 -25.02 21.75
N ALA A 82 8.93 -25.27 21.74
CA ALA A 82 9.49 -26.59 21.88
C ALA A 82 10.84 -26.53 22.59
N HIS A 83 11.12 -27.51 23.45
CA HIS A 83 12.47 -27.74 23.94
C HIS A 83 13.30 -28.42 22.87
N THR A 84 14.60 -28.13 22.87
CA THR A 84 15.53 -28.60 21.86
C THR A 84 16.69 -29.36 22.48
N ALA A 85 16.95 -30.56 21.98
CA ALA A 85 18.16 -31.32 22.31
C ALA A 85 19.06 -31.39 21.08
N ILE A 86 20.27 -30.84 21.18
CA ILE A 86 21.20 -30.68 20.05
C ILE A 86 22.19 -31.85 20.02
N ASP A 87 22.18 -32.59 18.92
CA ASP A 87 23.22 -33.54 18.54
C ASP A 87 24.07 -32.92 17.41
N ARG A 88 25.25 -32.41 17.80
CA ARG A 88 26.18 -31.75 16.86
C ARG A 88 26.92 -32.75 15.98
N GLU A 89 27.09 -33.99 16.43
CA GLU A 89 27.83 -35.00 15.66
C GLU A 89 27.02 -35.47 14.45
N ASN A 90 25.69 -35.52 14.60
CA ASN A 90 24.76 -35.96 13.55
C ASN A 90 24.04 -34.81 12.82
N ASP A 91 24.36 -33.54 13.13
CA ASP A 91 23.64 -32.35 12.60
C ASP A 91 22.13 -32.38 12.89
N LEU A 92 21.72 -32.85 14.07
CA LEU A 92 20.31 -33.02 14.43
C LEU A 92 19.92 -32.19 15.65
N VAL A 93 18.71 -31.64 15.62
CA VAL A 93 18.03 -31.02 16.75
C VAL A 93 16.74 -31.77 17.00
N THR A 94 16.64 -32.39 18.16
CA THR A 94 15.42 -33.06 18.60
C THR A 94 14.46 -32.04 19.20
N LEU A 95 13.19 -32.07 18.81
CA LEU A 95 12.14 -31.22 19.36
C LEU A 95 11.31 -32.01 20.36
N ASP A 96 11.32 -31.57 21.61
CA ASP A 96 10.59 -32.16 22.73
C ASP A 96 9.57 -31.17 23.28
N ASN A 97 8.50 -31.69 23.88
CA ASN A 97 7.43 -30.89 24.51
C ASN A 97 6.93 -29.74 23.62
N ILE A 98 6.42 -30.08 22.44
CA ILE A 98 5.86 -29.09 21.51
C ILE A 98 4.52 -28.59 22.05
N GLU A 99 4.45 -27.31 22.34
CA GLU A 99 3.28 -26.63 22.90
C GLU A 99 2.72 -25.59 21.94
N VAL A 100 1.40 -25.61 21.74
CA VAL A 100 0.69 -24.52 21.04
C VAL A 100 0.32 -23.45 22.06
N VAL A 101 1.11 -22.37 22.07
CA VAL A 101 0.99 -21.26 23.03
C VAL A 101 -0.19 -20.36 22.68
N LYS A 102 -0.42 -20.15 21.37
CA LYS A 102 -1.47 -19.25 20.87
C LYS A 102 -1.95 -19.73 19.50
N ALA A 103 -3.23 -19.50 19.22
CA ALA A 103 -3.81 -19.63 17.88
C ALA A 103 -4.69 -18.42 17.56
N SER A 104 -4.77 -18.02 16.29
CA SER A 104 -5.57 -16.90 15.82
C SER A 104 -6.21 -17.25 14.47
N PHE A 105 -7.55 -17.23 14.42
CA PHE A 105 -8.33 -17.51 13.22
C PHE A 105 -9.30 -16.34 12.96
N PRO A 106 -8.86 -15.26 12.28
CA PRO A 106 -9.66 -14.04 12.15
C PRO A 106 -10.99 -14.22 11.43
N SER A 107 -11.07 -15.14 10.48
CA SER A 107 -12.29 -15.45 9.74
C SER A 107 -13.25 -16.41 10.47
N ASP A 108 -12.83 -16.96 11.61
CA ASP A 108 -13.64 -17.85 12.45
C ASP A 108 -13.19 -17.83 13.93
N PRO A 109 -13.31 -16.67 14.60
CA PRO A 109 -12.79 -16.50 15.96
C PRO A 109 -13.54 -17.37 16.99
N ALA A 110 -14.81 -17.72 16.72
CA ALA A 110 -15.64 -18.52 17.61
C ALA A 110 -15.13 -19.96 17.78
N ASN A 111 -14.42 -20.50 16.78
CA ASN A 111 -13.89 -21.87 16.81
C ASN A 111 -12.38 -21.95 17.08
N ALA A 112 -11.71 -20.81 17.30
CA ALA A 112 -10.26 -20.75 17.45
C ALA A 112 -9.72 -21.63 18.59
N ASP A 113 -10.41 -21.68 19.74
CA ASP A 113 -10.00 -22.50 20.88
C ASP A 113 -10.14 -24.00 20.60
N ALA A 114 -11.18 -24.39 19.85
CA ALA A 114 -11.36 -25.78 19.43
C ALA A 114 -10.25 -26.21 18.45
N TYR A 115 -9.87 -25.35 17.51
CA TYR A 115 -8.75 -25.59 16.60
C TYR A 115 -7.41 -25.68 17.36
N ALA A 116 -7.19 -24.81 18.34
CA ALA A 116 -6.00 -24.87 19.18
C ALA A 116 -5.94 -26.16 20.01
N ALA A 117 -7.07 -26.62 20.55
CA ALA A 117 -7.13 -27.87 21.31
C ALA A 117 -6.80 -29.11 20.46
N ALA A 118 -7.36 -29.20 19.24
CA ALA A 118 -7.05 -30.27 18.30
C ALA A 118 -5.55 -30.28 17.94
N LEU A 119 -4.98 -29.11 17.64
CA LEU A 119 -3.55 -28.99 17.37
C LEU A 119 -2.68 -29.43 18.55
N ARG A 120 -3.05 -29.08 19.80
CA ARG A 120 -2.32 -29.52 21.00
C ARG A 120 -2.35 -31.03 21.19
N GLN A 121 -3.48 -31.67 20.91
CA GLN A 121 -3.63 -33.12 21.04
C GLN A 121 -2.71 -33.89 20.07
N HIS A 122 -2.45 -33.34 18.89
CA HIS A 122 -1.60 -33.95 17.87
C HIS A 122 -0.14 -33.44 17.87
N ALA A 123 0.16 -32.35 18.59
CA ALA A 123 1.50 -31.76 18.66
C ALA A 123 2.56 -32.74 19.22
N GLY A 124 2.18 -33.59 20.18
CA GLY A 124 3.09 -34.56 20.81
C GLY A 124 3.56 -35.71 19.92
N GLY A 125 2.94 -35.90 18.74
CA GLY A 125 3.29 -36.99 17.80
C GLY A 125 4.12 -36.56 16.58
N GLY A 126 4.21 -35.25 16.29
CA GLY A 126 4.37 -34.78 14.90
C GLY A 126 5.76 -34.30 14.45
N LEU A 127 6.69 -33.99 15.35
CA LEU A 127 7.99 -33.42 14.99
C LEU A 127 9.02 -33.90 16.01
N ARG A 128 9.97 -34.74 15.61
CA ARG A 128 11.01 -35.21 16.53
C ARG A 128 12.39 -34.67 16.20
N THR A 129 12.75 -34.48 14.94
CA THR A 129 14.14 -34.13 14.58
C THR A 129 14.20 -33.21 13.38
N ILE A 130 14.93 -32.10 13.49
CA ILE A 130 15.25 -31.18 12.38
C ILE A 130 16.77 -31.09 12.22
N SER A 131 17.26 -30.73 11.04
CA SER A 131 18.70 -30.51 10.87
C SER A 131 19.14 -29.23 11.60
N LEU A 132 20.26 -29.30 12.32
CA LEU A 132 20.86 -28.17 13.02
C LEU A 132 21.27 -27.07 12.03
N SER A 133 21.94 -27.44 10.94
CA SER A 133 22.34 -26.49 9.88
C SER A 133 21.15 -25.79 9.24
N ARG A 134 20.03 -26.50 9.00
CA ARG A 134 18.79 -25.89 8.51
C ARG A 134 18.20 -24.92 9.54
N LEU A 135 18.17 -25.30 10.81
CA LEU A 135 17.63 -24.44 11.87
C LEU A 135 18.46 -23.16 12.01
N GLN A 136 19.79 -23.26 11.94
CA GLN A 136 20.69 -22.10 11.96
C GLN A 136 20.50 -21.19 10.74
N ALA A 137 20.31 -21.75 9.55
CA ALA A 137 20.02 -20.97 8.35
C ALA A 137 18.68 -20.21 8.48
N SER A 138 17.63 -20.88 8.99
CA SER A 138 16.35 -20.23 9.26
C SER A 138 16.45 -19.13 10.33
N LEU A 139 17.24 -19.35 11.38
CA LEU A 139 17.48 -18.34 12.40
C LEU A 139 18.23 -17.12 11.84
N GLN A 140 19.24 -17.32 10.99
CA GLN A 140 19.95 -16.21 10.35
C GLN A 140 19.04 -15.35 9.47
N VAL A 141 18.08 -15.97 8.78
CA VAL A 141 17.05 -15.22 8.02
C VAL A 141 16.16 -14.43 8.97
N ALA A 142 15.67 -15.04 10.06
CA ALA A 142 14.85 -14.35 11.06
C ALA A 142 15.61 -13.22 11.78
N GLU A 143 16.89 -13.42 12.08
CA GLU A 143 17.77 -12.42 12.65
C GLU A 143 18.03 -11.28 11.66
N ALA A 144 18.21 -11.56 10.36
CA ALA A 144 18.33 -10.51 9.34
C ALA A 144 17.03 -9.70 9.18
N GLU A 145 15.86 -10.35 9.21
CA GLU A 145 14.55 -9.68 9.20
C GLU A 145 14.36 -8.81 10.46
N THR A 146 14.81 -9.28 11.63
CA THR A 146 14.69 -8.55 12.91
C THR A 146 15.74 -7.44 13.07
N ALA A 147 16.97 -7.68 12.59
CA ALA A 147 18.09 -6.73 12.58
C ALA A 147 17.87 -5.60 11.58
N THR A 148 17.03 -5.83 10.57
CA THR A 148 16.30 -4.76 9.88
C THR A 148 15.27 -4.21 10.86
N LYS A 149 15.74 -3.56 11.94
CA LYS A 149 14.92 -2.78 12.86
C LYS A 149 13.93 -2.03 11.99
N ALA A 150 12.65 -2.28 12.22
CA ALA A 150 11.58 -1.43 11.73
C ALA A 150 11.89 -0.02 12.27
N LEU A 151 12.67 0.76 11.51
CA LEU A 151 12.69 2.20 11.66
C LEU A 151 11.21 2.57 11.65
N PRO A 152 10.71 3.31 12.65
CA PRO A 152 9.33 3.74 12.62
C PRO A 152 9.14 4.56 11.34
N VAL A 153 8.63 3.90 10.29
CA VAL A 153 8.30 4.51 9.03
C VAL A 153 7.04 5.29 9.31
N ARG A 154 7.11 6.60 9.13
CA ARG A 154 5.97 7.48 9.32
C ARG A 154 4.96 7.18 8.22
N ASN A 155 3.89 6.49 8.59
CA ASN A 155 2.82 6.04 7.71
C ASN A 155 1.51 6.79 7.99
N ASP A 156 1.59 7.99 8.54
CA ASP A 156 0.42 8.86 8.70
C ASP A 156 -0.24 9.01 7.32
N PRO A 157 -1.52 8.65 7.17
CA PRO A 157 -2.20 8.73 5.90
C PRO A 157 -2.28 10.19 5.45
N PRO A 158 -2.09 10.48 4.15
CA PRO A 158 -2.35 11.82 3.66
C PRO A 158 -3.84 12.13 3.78
N LYS A 159 -4.17 13.42 3.87
CA LYS A 159 -5.55 13.88 3.72
C LYS A 159 -6.04 13.56 2.32
N ILE A 160 -7.08 12.76 2.19
CA ILE A 160 -7.63 12.42 0.88
C ILE A 160 -8.77 13.38 0.56
N ILE A 161 -8.60 14.11 -0.54
CA ILE A 161 -9.58 15.05 -1.09
C ILE A 161 -10.21 14.34 -2.29
N PHE A 162 -11.53 14.19 -2.27
CA PHE A 162 -12.24 13.62 -3.39
C PHE A 162 -13.07 14.70 -4.08
N SER A 163 -13.12 14.64 -5.40
CA SER A 163 -13.85 15.60 -6.21
C SER A 163 -14.58 14.90 -7.36
N GLU A 164 -15.84 15.27 -7.54
CA GLU A 164 -16.70 14.84 -8.65
C GLU A 164 -16.66 15.83 -9.82
N THR A 165 -16.07 17.01 -9.58
CA THR A 165 -15.90 18.08 -10.55
C THR A 165 -14.40 18.28 -10.83
N PRO A 166 -14.02 18.86 -11.97
CA PRO A 166 -12.63 19.18 -12.24
C PRO A 166 -11.98 19.91 -11.07
N ALA A 167 -10.86 19.39 -10.58
CA ALA A 167 -10.13 19.96 -9.46
C ALA A 167 -8.62 19.79 -9.67
N MET A 168 -7.83 20.68 -9.09
CA MET A 168 -6.38 20.55 -9.01
C MET A 168 -5.90 20.78 -7.58
N LEU A 169 -4.92 19.98 -7.18
CA LEU A 169 -4.28 20.09 -5.87
C LEU A 169 -2.95 20.85 -5.96
N VAL A 170 -2.76 21.79 -5.04
CA VAL A 170 -1.46 22.43 -4.79
C VAL A 170 -1.02 22.13 -3.38
N LEU A 171 0.17 21.58 -3.23
CA LEU A 171 0.77 21.32 -1.93
C LEU A 171 1.69 22.48 -1.54
N VAL A 172 1.55 22.93 -0.30
CA VAL A 172 2.48 23.82 0.39
C VAL A 172 2.96 23.08 1.63
N ASP A 173 4.28 22.98 1.81
CA ASP A 173 4.85 22.22 2.93
C ASP A 173 4.74 23.02 4.25
N GLY A 174 3.64 22.84 4.96
CA GLY A 174 3.33 23.57 6.19
C GLY A 174 2.92 25.02 5.95
N LYS A 175 3.18 25.90 6.93
CA LYS A 175 2.85 27.32 6.84
C LYS A 175 3.64 28.00 5.71
N PRO A 176 3.04 28.91 4.92
CA PRO A 176 3.74 29.59 3.83
C PRO A 176 5.04 30.26 4.29
N GLN A 177 6.15 29.92 3.62
CA GLN A 177 7.43 30.59 3.81
C GLN A 177 7.60 31.64 2.72
N LEU A 178 7.63 32.91 3.12
CA LEU A 178 7.63 34.04 2.20
C LEU A 178 9.04 34.55 1.94
N ARG A 179 9.37 34.80 0.68
CA ARG A 179 10.64 35.43 0.26
C ARG A 179 10.39 36.51 -0.77
N GLN A 180 10.95 37.69 -0.58
CA GLN A 180 10.77 38.78 -1.52
C GLN A 180 11.30 38.43 -2.93
N VAL A 181 10.50 38.77 -3.94
CA VAL A 181 10.90 38.68 -5.34
C VAL A 181 11.79 39.88 -5.67
N THR A 182 13.00 39.63 -6.16
CA THR A 182 13.97 40.68 -6.51
C THR A 182 13.36 41.72 -7.43
N GLY A 183 13.45 43.00 -7.06
CA GLY A 183 12.90 44.11 -7.83
C GLY A 183 11.37 44.29 -7.73
N SER A 184 10.71 43.64 -6.77
CA SER A 184 9.27 43.73 -6.55
C SER A 184 8.92 43.80 -5.05
N LYS A 185 7.71 44.27 -4.75
CA LYS A 185 7.09 44.17 -3.40
C LYS A 185 6.37 42.82 -3.18
N LEU A 186 6.29 41.98 -4.21
CA LEU A 186 5.68 40.66 -4.12
C LEU A 186 6.56 39.70 -3.34
N LEU A 187 5.94 38.84 -2.55
CA LEU A 187 6.58 37.76 -1.81
C LEU A 187 6.27 36.41 -2.47
N ARG A 188 7.27 35.56 -2.69
CA ARG A 188 7.14 34.19 -3.19
C ARG A 188 6.98 33.21 -2.03
N VAL A 189 6.01 32.30 -2.13
CA VAL A 189 5.85 31.16 -1.21
C VAL A 189 6.86 30.06 -1.57
N ILE A 190 8.01 29.97 -0.91
CA ILE A 190 9.14 29.13 -1.37
C ILE A 190 9.01 27.63 -1.04
N ASN A 191 8.13 27.26 -0.11
CA ASN A 191 7.86 25.88 0.29
C ASN A 191 6.73 25.22 -0.54
N THR A 192 6.64 25.60 -1.81
CA THR A 192 5.80 24.94 -2.81
C THR A 192 6.46 25.06 -4.19
N PRO A 193 6.46 24.02 -5.03
CA PRO A 193 6.95 24.14 -6.39
C PRO A 193 6.06 25.04 -7.26
N ALA A 194 4.77 25.14 -6.96
CA ALA A 194 3.82 25.94 -7.73
C ALA A 194 4.13 27.44 -7.59
N LEU A 195 3.99 28.23 -8.67
CA LEU A 195 4.20 29.68 -8.61
C LEU A 195 3.07 30.37 -7.84
N MET A 196 3.26 30.47 -6.53
CA MET A 196 2.40 31.17 -5.58
C MET A 196 3.10 32.40 -5.01
N LEU A 197 2.44 33.54 -5.09
CA LEU A 197 2.90 34.85 -4.68
C LEU A 197 1.93 35.43 -3.64
N PHE A 198 2.42 36.31 -2.78
CA PHE A 198 1.64 37.07 -1.82
C PHE A 198 1.93 38.56 -2.01
N ASP A 199 0.87 39.34 -2.13
CA ASP A 199 0.93 40.80 -2.13
C ASP A 199 0.49 41.32 -0.76
N GLU A 200 1.44 41.85 0.01
CA GLU A 200 1.19 42.40 1.34
C GLU A 200 0.27 43.62 1.29
N GLY A 201 0.32 44.42 0.22
CA GLY A 201 -0.47 45.65 0.11
C GLY A 201 -1.98 45.38 0.01
N SER A 202 -2.35 44.28 -0.64
CA SER A 202 -3.75 43.84 -0.80
C SER A 202 -4.13 42.65 0.09
N ALA A 203 -3.17 42.12 0.88
CA ALA A 203 -3.30 40.88 1.64
C ALA A 203 -3.92 39.75 0.79
N THR A 204 -3.36 39.52 -0.40
CA THR A 204 -3.92 38.58 -1.38
C THR A 204 -2.84 37.64 -1.88
N TYR A 205 -3.16 36.35 -1.88
CA TYR A 205 -2.35 35.32 -2.54
C TYR A 205 -2.73 35.25 -4.00
N TYR A 206 -1.73 35.05 -4.86
CA TYR A 206 -1.88 34.81 -6.29
C TYR A 206 -1.18 33.51 -6.68
N LEU A 207 -1.83 32.69 -7.50
CA LEU A 207 -1.31 31.41 -7.97
C LEU A 207 -1.43 31.35 -9.49
N ARG A 208 -0.35 30.93 -10.15
CA ARG A 208 -0.37 30.64 -11.58
C ARG A 208 -0.90 29.23 -11.80
N ALA A 209 -1.94 29.08 -12.60
CA ALA A 209 -2.49 27.80 -13.03
C ALA A 209 -3.34 27.98 -14.30
N LEU A 210 -3.28 27.01 -15.22
CA LEU A 210 -4.01 26.97 -16.48
C LEU A 210 -3.90 28.28 -17.28
N ARG A 211 -2.68 28.84 -17.33
CA ARG A 211 -2.35 30.10 -17.99
C ARG A 211 -3.08 31.34 -17.44
N LYS A 212 -3.70 31.23 -16.28
CA LYS A 212 -4.47 32.27 -15.58
C LYS A 212 -3.85 32.58 -14.22
N TRP A 213 -4.14 33.76 -13.71
CA TRP A 213 -3.89 34.09 -12.31
C TRP A 213 -5.12 33.78 -11.51
N TRP A 214 -4.94 33.02 -10.44
CA TRP A 214 -5.94 32.75 -9.42
C TRP A 214 -5.59 33.54 -8.17
N SER A 215 -6.59 33.89 -7.36
CA SER A 215 -6.40 34.63 -6.12
C SER A 215 -7.25 34.10 -4.98
N ALA A 216 -6.71 34.21 -3.76
CA ALA A 216 -7.40 33.91 -2.51
C ALA A 216 -6.89 34.81 -1.37
N LYS A 217 -7.65 34.92 -0.28
CA LYS A 217 -7.23 35.67 0.93
C LYS A 217 -6.34 34.85 1.88
N ALA A 218 -6.39 33.53 1.75
CA ALA A 218 -5.58 32.58 2.51
C ALA A 218 -5.08 31.50 1.55
N PRO A 219 -3.92 30.88 1.82
CA PRO A 219 -3.38 29.84 0.96
C PRO A 219 -4.33 28.65 0.83
N ASP A 220 -4.96 28.21 1.92
CA ASP A 220 -5.96 27.14 2.01
C ASP A 220 -7.42 27.65 1.88
N GLY A 221 -7.59 28.88 1.39
CA GLY A 221 -8.89 29.52 1.22
C GLY A 221 -9.58 29.17 -0.11
N SER A 222 -10.68 29.87 -0.39
CA SER A 222 -11.38 29.75 -1.67
C SER A 222 -10.64 30.50 -2.77
N TRP A 223 -10.13 29.75 -3.74
CA TRP A 223 -9.45 30.28 -4.92
C TRP A 223 -10.41 30.54 -6.07
N ALA A 224 -10.26 31.68 -6.73
CA ALA A 224 -10.99 32.04 -7.94
C ALA A 224 -10.04 32.70 -8.95
N VAL A 225 -10.41 32.67 -10.23
CA VAL A 225 -9.66 33.41 -11.26
C VAL A 225 -9.67 34.91 -10.91
N ALA A 226 -8.48 35.50 -10.84
CA ALA A 226 -8.31 36.91 -10.52
C ALA A 226 -8.89 37.77 -11.66
N ALA A 227 -9.90 38.59 -11.35
CA ALA A 227 -10.56 39.45 -12.33
C ALA A 227 -9.63 40.57 -12.84
N SER A 228 -8.73 41.07 -11.99
CA SER A 228 -7.78 42.13 -12.33
C SER A 228 -6.44 41.86 -11.64
N PRO A 229 -5.63 40.94 -12.18
CA PRO A 229 -4.32 40.62 -11.60
C PRO A 229 -3.38 41.84 -11.71
N PRO A 230 -2.65 42.20 -10.64
CA PRO A 230 -1.65 43.27 -10.69
C PRO A 230 -0.60 43.04 -11.78
N ALA A 231 -0.23 44.11 -12.51
CA ALA A 231 0.77 44.05 -13.57
C ALA A 231 2.15 43.55 -13.08
N THR A 232 2.45 43.76 -11.78
CA THR A 232 3.66 43.27 -11.11
C THR A 232 3.80 41.75 -11.13
N LEU A 233 2.69 41.00 -11.26
CA LEU A 233 2.71 39.54 -11.36
C LEU A 233 3.41 39.05 -12.64
N ALA A 234 3.34 39.81 -13.73
CA ALA A 234 4.02 39.45 -14.99
C ALA A 234 5.55 39.47 -14.83
N ALA A 235 6.08 40.43 -14.06
CA ALA A 235 7.50 40.49 -13.75
C ALA A 235 7.93 39.30 -12.87
N ALA A 236 7.11 38.93 -11.89
CA ALA A 236 7.36 37.78 -11.03
C ALA A 236 7.32 36.45 -11.81
N LEU A 237 6.40 36.29 -12.76
CA LEU A 237 6.36 35.14 -13.68
C LEU A 237 7.65 35.03 -14.50
N LYS A 238 8.13 36.14 -15.06
CA LYS A 238 9.39 36.17 -15.80
C LYS A 238 10.59 35.83 -14.91
N ALA A 239 10.61 36.31 -13.67
CA ALA A 239 11.66 36.05 -12.70
C ALA A 239 11.67 34.59 -12.19
N ALA A 240 10.50 33.95 -12.10
CA ALA A 240 10.38 32.55 -11.72
C ALA A 240 11.04 31.62 -12.76
N GLY A 241 10.90 31.93 -14.05
CA GLY A 241 11.48 31.14 -15.13
C GLY A 241 11.11 29.65 -15.02
N SER A 242 12.09 28.76 -15.22
CA SER A 242 11.92 27.31 -15.07
C SER A 242 12.00 26.80 -13.62
N ARG A 243 12.16 27.69 -12.62
CA ARG A 243 12.32 27.29 -11.21
C ARG A 243 10.99 27.02 -10.50
N ALA A 244 9.86 27.35 -11.12
CA ALA A 244 8.54 27.14 -10.57
C ALA A 244 7.69 26.32 -11.53
N ASN A 245 6.85 25.46 -10.97
CA ASN A 245 5.78 24.82 -11.72
C ASN A 245 4.66 25.85 -11.97
N LEU A 246 4.40 26.18 -13.23
CA LEU A 246 3.36 27.14 -13.60
C LEU A 246 1.97 26.50 -13.64
N MET A 247 1.89 25.16 -13.63
CA MET A 247 0.63 24.42 -13.73
C MET A 247 -0.22 24.86 -14.93
N ASP A 248 0.44 25.24 -16.04
CA ASP A 248 -0.20 25.80 -17.23
C ASP A 248 -0.77 24.70 -18.15
N GLU A 249 -0.43 23.44 -17.91
CA GLU A 249 -0.97 22.25 -18.57
C GLU A 249 -2.03 21.59 -17.68
N ALA A 250 -3.16 21.23 -18.26
CA ALA A 250 -4.21 20.52 -17.53
C ALA A 250 -3.81 19.07 -17.28
N PRO A 251 -4.02 18.54 -16.07
CA PRO A 251 -3.89 17.11 -15.80
C PRO A 251 -4.75 16.27 -16.76
N PRO A 252 -4.28 15.09 -17.23
CA PRO A 252 -5.02 14.24 -18.16
C PRO A 252 -6.45 13.93 -17.69
N GLU A 253 -6.66 13.78 -16.38
CA GLU A 253 -7.94 13.42 -15.77
C GLU A 253 -9.02 14.50 -15.92
N ILE A 254 -8.62 15.75 -16.18
CA ILE A 254 -9.54 16.89 -16.34
C ILE A 254 -9.36 17.62 -17.67
N ALA A 255 -8.44 17.17 -18.54
CA ALA A 255 -8.04 17.86 -19.76
C ALA A 255 -9.23 18.19 -20.68
N ASP A 256 -10.13 17.23 -20.91
CA ASP A 256 -11.32 17.42 -21.74
C ASP A 256 -12.28 18.44 -21.14
N ALA A 257 -12.46 18.43 -19.82
CA ALA A 257 -13.31 19.40 -19.13
C ALA A 257 -12.76 20.83 -19.25
N ILE A 258 -11.43 20.99 -19.11
CA ILE A 258 -10.75 22.28 -19.29
C ILE A 258 -10.83 22.75 -20.75
N ALA A 259 -10.63 21.85 -21.71
CA ALA A 259 -10.77 22.15 -23.13
C ALA A 259 -12.21 22.57 -23.50
N GLY A 260 -13.21 21.98 -22.84
CA GLY A 260 -14.62 22.38 -22.92
C GLY A 260 -14.98 23.68 -22.19
N GLY A 261 -13.99 24.37 -21.58
CA GLY A 261 -14.18 25.66 -20.92
C GLY A 261 -14.54 25.59 -19.44
N SER A 262 -14.55 24.40 -18.83
CA SER A 262 -14.75 24.26 -17.38
C SER A 262 -13.54 24.82 -16.63
N LEU A 263 -13.79 25.46 -15.48
CA LEU A 263 -12.74 25.88 -14.56
C LEU A 263 -12.66 24.86 -13.41
N PRO A 264 -11.45 24.40 -13.04
CA PRO A 264 -11.33 23.48 -11.94
C PRO A 264 -11.43 24.22 -10.62
N LYS A 265 -11.84 23.52 -9.57
CA LYS A 265 -11.59 23.96 -8.21
C LYS A 265 -10.09 23.84 -7.91
N LEU A 266 -9.49 24.89 -7.34
CA LEU A 266 -8.14 24.80 -6.82
C LEU A 266 -8.19 24.53 -5.32
N ASP A 267 -7.78 23.33 -4.94
CA ASP A 267 -7.60 22.94 -3.55
C ASP A 267 -6.12 23.08 -3.19
N VAL A 268 -5.84 23.86 -2.15
CA VAL A 268 -4.49 24.04 -1.63
C VAL A 268 -4.42 23.40 -0.25
N SER A 269 -3.43 22.52 -0.05
CA SER A 269 -3.20 21.86 1.23
C SER A 269 -1.88 22.31 1.83
N LEU A 270 -1.90 22.63 3.13
CA LEU A 270 -0.71 22.90 3.94
C LEU A 270 -0.16 21.64 4.63
N GLU A 271 -0.82 20.50 4.42
CA GLU A 271 -0.51 19.18 4.97
C GLU A 271 -0.42 18.16 3.82
N PRO A 272 0.24 17.00 4.01
CA PRO A 272 0.24 15.93 3.02
C PRO A 272 -1.20 15.59 2.59
N ALA A 273 -1.48 15.68 1.31
CA ALA A 273 -2.81 15.46 0.76
C ALA A 273 -2.74 14.82 -0.63
N GLU A 274 -3.79 14.11 -0.98
CA GLU A 274 -3.97 13.42 -2.25
C GLU A 274 -5.33 13.77 -2.84
N LEU A 275 -5.38 14.05 -4.14
CA LEU A 275 -6.63 14.38 -4.84
C LEU A 275 -7.07 13.19 -5.68
N ILE A 276 -8.25 12.69 -5.38
CA ILE A 276 -8.96 11.70 -6.17
C ILE A 276 -10.05 12.42 -6.95
N HIS A 277 -10.03 12.26 -8.27
CA HIS A 277 -11.05 12.81 -9.15
C HIS A 277 -11.89 11.67 -9.76
N ALA A 278 -13.20 11.77 -9.65
CA ALA A 278 -14.16 11.00 -10.43
C ALA A 278 -14.92 11.94 -11.36
N THR A 279 -15.17 11.50 -12.59
CA THR A 279 -15.95 12.29 -13.56
C THR A 279 -17.43 12.19 -13.20
N GLY A 280 -17.92 13.18 -12.45
CA GLY A 280 -19.26 13.15 -11.88
C GLY A 280 -19.39 12.22 -10.67
N GLN A 281 -20.61 11.80 -10.39
CA GLN A 281 -20.92 10.89 -9.28
C GLN A 281 -20.24 9.52 -9.48
N PRO A 282 -19.69 8.88 -8.43
CA PRO A 282 -19.07 7.56 -8.53
C PRO A 282 -19.97 6.53 -9.22
N GLU A 283 -19.47 5.93 -10.28
CA GLU A 283 -20.11 4.80 -10.96
C GLU A 283 -19.48 3.50 -10.50
N TYR A 284 -20.23 2.69 -9.77
CA TYR A 284 -19.76 1.41 -9.26
C TYR A 284 -20.00 0.28 -10.26
N ALA A 285 -19.03 -0.61 -10.38
CA ALA A 285 -19.12 -1.84 -11.17
C ALA A 285 -18.60 -3.04 -10.34
N PRO A 286 -19.21 -4.23 -10.47
CA PRO A 286 -18.81 -5.40 -9.70
C PRO A 286 -17.48 -5.97 -10.19
N ILE A 287 -16.70 -6.53 -9.26
CA ILE A 287 -15.58 -7.41 -9.58
C ILE A 287 -16.10 -8.86 -9.57
N PRO A 288 -16.02 -9.59 -10.69
CA PRO A 288 -16.55 -10.95 -10.80
C PRO A 288 -16.06 -11.88 -9.68
N ASP A 289 -16.95 -12.75 -9.19
CA ASP A 289 -16.69 -13.76 -8.16
C ASP A 289 -16.21 -13.20 -6.80
N THR A 290 -16.52 -11.93 -6.49
CA THR A 290 -16.21 -11.30 -5.20
C THR A 290 -17.39 -10.49 -4.66
N GLN A 291 -17.29 -10.02 -3.41
CA GLN A 291 -18.21 -9.03 -2.81
C GLN A 291 -17.69 -7.59 -2.96
N LEU A 292 -16.87 -7.33 -3.99
CA LEU A 292 -16.20 -6.05 -4.19
C LEU A 292 -16.79 -5.31 -5.40
N LEU A 293 -16.93 -4.00 -5.24
CA LEU A 293 -17.20 -3.06 -6.32
C LEU A 293 -15.95 -2.23 -6.59
N TYR A 294 -15.78 -1.74 -7.82
CA TYR A 294 -14.80 -0.71 -8.14
C TYR A 294 -15.46 0.52 -8.76
N VAL A 295 -14.87 1.69 -8.57
CA VAL A 295 -15.35 2.93 -9.20
C VAL A 295 -14.74 3.05 -10.60
N LYS A 296 -15.56 2.97 -11.65
CA LYS A 296 -15.07 2.90 -13.04
C LYS A 296 -14.84 4.25 -13.72
N ASN A 297 -15.44 5.32 -13.20
CA ASN A 297 -15.33 6.69 -13.75
C ASN A 297 -14.25 7.53 -13.04
N THR A 298 -13.19 6.88 -12.58
CA THR A 298 -12.00 7.51 -12.00
C THR A 298 -10.75 6.78 -12.50
N ALA A 299 -9.63 7.49 -12.60
CA ALA A 299 -8.32 6.88 -12.85
C ALA A 299 -7.72 6.24 -11.58
N SER A 300 -8.26 6.56 -10.40
CA SER A 300 -7.81 6.01 -9.12
C SER A 300 -8.36 4.61 -8.90
N GLN A 301 -7.57 3.72 -8.30
CA GLN A 301 -8.07 2.40 -7.92
C GLN A 301 -8.85 2.51 -6.60
N ILE A 302 -10.17 2.59 -6.72
CA ILE A 302 -11.09 2.63 -5.59
C ILE A 302 -11.91 1.34 -5.58
N ILE A 303 -11.88 0.63 -4.47
CA ILE A 303 -12.64 -0.61 -4.23
C ILE A 303 -13.60 -0.36 -3.06
N VAL A 304 -14.80 -0.93 -3.13
CA VAL A 304 -15.78 -0.92 -2.05
C VAL A 304 -16.15 -2.35 -1.71
N ASP A 305 -16.04 -2.70 -0.44
CA ASP A 305 -16.51 -3.99 0.06
C ASP A 305 -17.98 -3.87 0.46
N VAL A 306 -18.85 -4.63 -0.21
CA VAL A 306 -20.30 -4.56 -0.01
C VAL A 306 -20.70 -5.12 1.36
N GLY A 307 -19.94 -6.06 1.91
CA GLY A 307 -20.25 -6.73 3.18
C GLY A 307 -20.13 -5.82 4.40
N ASN A 308 -19.16 -4.90 4.38
CA ASN A 308 -18.89 -3.97 5.49
C ASN A 308 -19.00 -2.48 5.10
N GLN A 309 -19.23 -2.17 3.82
CA GLN A 309 -19.28 -0.81 3.27
C GLN A 309 -17.94 -0.03 3.38
N ASP A 310 -16.83 -0.73 3.58
CA ASP A 310 -15.51 -0.10 3.62
C ASP A 310 -15.07 0.31 2.21
N HIS A 311 -14.56 1.54 2.11
CA HIS A 311 -13.94 2.07 0.90
C HIS A 311 -12.42 1.96 1.02
N TYR A 312 -11.80 1.43 -0.03
CA TYR A 312 -10.36 1.24 -0.16
C TYR A 312 -9.85 2.04 -1.34
N VAL A 313 -8.76 2.77 -1.16
CA VAL A 313 -8.06 3.44 -2.27
C VAL A 313 -6.57 3.13 -2.25
N LEU A 314 -6.02 2.84 -3.43
CA LEU A 314 -4.59 2.65 -3.63
C LEU A 314 -3.93 3.98 -3.99
N ILE A 315 -3.00 4.43 -3.14
CA ILE A 315 -2.17 5.61 -3.38
C ILE A 315 -0.71 5.22 -3.17
N SER A 316 0.12 5.42 -4.19
CA SER A 316 1.56 5.13 -4.15
C SER A 316 1.92 3.74 -3.59
N GLY A 317 1.14 2.71 -3.99
CA GLY A 317 1.37 1.33 -3.56
C GLY A 317 0.82 0.96 -2.17
N ARG A 318 0.12 1.87 -1.49
CA ARG A 318 -0.49 1.63 -0.17
C ARG A 318 -2.01 1.75 -0.25
N TRP A 319 -2.71 0.84 0.42
CA TRP A 319 -4.15 0.86 0.55
C TRP A 319 -4.57 1.68 1.77
N PHE A 320 -5.50 2.60 1.58
CA PHE A 320 -6.12 3.41 2.63
C PHE A 320 -7.59 3.03 2.75
N ARG A 321 -8.11 2.92 3.99
CA ARG A 321 -9.47 2.46 4.28
C ARG A 321 -10.30 3.54 4.98
N SER A 322 -11.53 3.79 4.51
CA SER A 322 -12.48 4.71 5.13
C SER A 322 -13.84 4.04 5.34
N LEU A 323 -14.51 4.39 6.44
CA LEU A 323 -15.88 3.99 6.79
C LEU A 323 -16.95 4.80 6.04
N ALA A 324 -16.55 5.85 5.31
CA ALA A 324 -17.47 6.75 4.61
C ALA A 324 -17.07 6.97 3.15
N CYS A 325 -18.10 7.07 2.31
CA CYS A 325 -18.02 7.45 0.91
C CYS A 325 -17.24 8.77 0.77
N PRO A 326 -16.40 8.95 -0.27
CA PRO A 326 -15.51 10.11 -0.41
C PRO A 326 -16.20 11.48 -0.57
N HIS A 327 -17.52 11.63 -0.42
CA HIS A 327 -18.24 12.91 -0.60
C HIS A 327 -17.89 14.02 0.39
N GLN A 328 -17.12 13.72 1.44
CA GLN A 328 -16.60 14.71 2.36
C GLN A 328 -15.12 14.43 2.60
N VAL A 329 -14.36 15.51 2.83
CA VAL A 329 -12.95 15.47 3.23
C VAL A 329 -12.75 14.36 4.26
N ALA A 330 -12.24 13.22 3.79
CA ALA A 330 -12.05 12.06 4.64
C ALA A 330 -10.71 12.24 5.32
N ARG A 331 -10.75 12.43 6.64
CA ARG A 331 -9.58 12.26 7.50
C ARG A 331 -9.47 10.76 7.77
N PHE A 332 -8.39 10.16 7.29
CA PHE A 332 -8.01 8.77 7.53
C PHE A 332 -7.21 8.67 8.82
#